data_AF-A0A483AC85-F1
#
_entry.id   AF-A0A483AC85-F1
#
_cell.length_a   1.000
_cell.length_b   1.000
_cell.length_c   1.000
_cell.angle_alpha   90.00
_cell.angle_beta   90.00
_cell.angle_gamma   90.00
#
_symmetry.space_group_name_H-M   'P 1'
#
loop_
_entity.id
_entity.type
_entity.pdbx_description
1 polymer ?
#
loop_
_entity_poly.entity_id
_entity_poly.type
_entity_poly.pdbx_seq_one_letter_code
_entity_poly.pdbx_strand_id
1 'polypeptide(L)'
;MGDYDSNESYTQRDALREAYIDTEINDFSIRAGKQQVVWGTADGIKLLDAINPTDCSEMAQNQMEDSRIPVWMLNTETDTSNGGNWQFIASQSKSSHFAGMGDSSSTTASTHYSISDSGNAFVMKGVDTISGRVNGMINVVPALGSVSSAFQSNGNTNGMTMADVNDFMTGTNAGEVDQRANFAGICNAVAGLTTNAACMEHITNQATTHNGGGANVGANNANAQNLFSDTALAQWNTGKDNATQVFHYMPNATFATFDQFVGVTSKYVVDHDSTPVLSARYKNTTSDGLNYSMNVIHDNDTNPYIDTYWTNSADGSVLEETASTSAGGVYVTNNLGDGNTVGGSAGGGNAVFNMVEKLNKITQLGGSFDTANLGAIVLRGEALYQKDVMSPIVTRKDASEVDLNHGFLVNALKMVKGNRFKYVLGADMTVLTNMMVSAQFIQDRNLDYVNTGDKDATNWKYTADQATIHLTNNLNKAEKNKEFGS
;
A
#
# COMPACT_ATOMS: atom_id res chain seq x y z
N MET A 1 -22.05 13.48 4.54
CA MET A 1 -22.00 14.70 5.37
C MET A 1 -20.95 14.39 6.43
N GLY A 2 -19.70 14.77 6.18
CA GLY A 2 -18.56 14.41 7.03
C GLY A 2 -18.45 15.36 8.21
N ASP A 3 -18.16 14.81 9.40
CA ASP A 3 -17.67 15.56 10.55
C ASP A 3 -16.26 16.09 10.23
N TYR A 4 -16.19 17.11 9.39
CA TYR A 4 -14.94 17.84 9.20
C TYR A 4 -14.87 18.90 10.30
N ASP A 5 -14.21 18.56 11.40
CA ASP A 5 -13.87 19.53 12.44
C ASP A 5 -12.90 20.56 11.85
N SER A 6 -13.16 21.83 12.12
CA SER A 6 -12.32 22.95 11.71
C SER A 6 -10.97 22.98 12.44
N ASN A 7 -10.77 22.16 13.49
CA ASN A 7 -9.59 22.17 14.35
C ASN A 7 -9.02 20.76 14.63
N GLU A 8 -8.77 19.98 13.58
CA GLU A 8 -8.16 18.66 13.73
C GLU A 8 -6.65 18.78 14.04
N SER A 9 -6.20 18.13 15.12
CA SER A 9 -4.78 18.16 15.52
C SER A 9 -3.92 17.30 14.60
N TYR A 10 -2.69 17.74 14.35
CA TYR A 10 -1.73 17.06 13.46
C TYR A 10 -2.19 16.92 12.00
N THR A 11 -3.01 17.87 11.54
CA THR A 11 -3.33 18.08 10.12
C THR A 11 -3.05 19.54 9.76
N GLN A 12 -3.29 19.93 8.50
CA GLN A 12 -3.19 21.33 8.10
C GLN A 12 -4.16 22.25 8.85
N ARG A 13 -5.25 21.69 9.39
CA ARG A 13 -6.31 22.40 10.13
C ARG A 13 -6.01 22.55 11.62
N ASP A 14 -4.81 22.18 12.06
CA ASP A 14 -4.42 22.29 13.46
C ASP A 14 -4.34 23.75 13.90
N ALA A 15 -5.19 24.14 14.85
CA ALA A 15 -5.26 25.50 15.37
C ALA A 15 -3.96 25.95 16.07
N LEU A 16 -3.16 25.02 16.59
CA LEU A 16 -1.90 25.31 17.27
C LEU A 16 -0.73 24.79 16.43
N ARG A 17 -0.29 25.58 15.45
CA ARG A 17 0.84 25.18 14.60
C ARG A 17 2.20 25.38 15.26
N GLU A 18 2.37 26.45 16.05
CA GLU A 18 3.64 26.72 16.74
C GLU A 18 3.40 27.20 18.18
N ALA A 19 4.13 26.59 19.11
CA ALA A 19 4.15 26.95 20.53
C ALA A 19 5.45 26.46 21.14
N TYR A 20 6.42 27.36 21.32
CA TYR A 20 7.74 27.00 21.82
C TYR A 20 8.34 28.09 22.70
N ILE A 21 9.35 27.69 23.47
CA ILE A 21 10.19 28.58 24.28
C ILE A 21 11.62 28.49 23.73
N ASP A 22 12.22 29.65 23.54
CA ASP A 22 13.62 29.80 23.15
C ASP A 22 14.45 30.24 24.36
N THR A 23 15.62 29.63 24.52
CA THR A 23 16.61 30.02 25.52
C THR A 23 18.02 29.81 24.99
N GLU A 24 18.98 30.49 25.59
CA GLU A 24 20.40 30.37 25.24
C GLU A 24 21.20 30.02 26.50
N ILE A 25 21.95 28.92 26.45
CA ILE A 25 22.72 28.41 27.58
C ILE A 25 24.08 27.94 27.08
N ASN A 26 25.17 28.56 27.56
CA ASN A 26 26.55 28.16 27.25
C ASN A 26 26.82 28.03 25.74
N ASP A 27 26.46 29.02 24.93
CA ASP A 27 26.60 29.05 23.47
C ASP A 27 25.75 28.00 22.72
N PHE A 28 24.76 27.41 23.39
CA PHE A 28 23.70 26.63 22.76
C PHE A 28 22.41 27.45 22.69
N SER A 29 21.86 27.59 21.48
CA SER A 29 20.49 28.01 21.27
C SER A 29 19.57 26.79 21.41
N ILE A 30 18.58 26.88 22.28
CA ILE A 30 17.66 25.77 22.58
C ILE A 30 16.24 26.25 22.34
N ARG A 31 15.53 25.55 21.46
CA ARG A 31 14.09 25.70 21.22
C ARG A 31 13.35 24.44 21.61
N ALA A 32 12.43 24.55 22.57
CA ALA A 32 11.60 23.45 23.02
C ALA A 32 10.11 23.77 22.84
N GLY A 33 9.38 22.89 22.14
CA GLY A 33 7.95 23.06 21.91
C GLY A 33 7.47 22.48 20.59
N LYS A 34 6.24 22.83 20.21
CA LYS A 34 5.66 22.48 18.91
C LYS A 34 6.16 23.45 17.85
N GLN A 35 6.83 22.93 16.83
CA GLN A 35 7.54 23.72 15.83
C GLN A 35 7.72 22.92 14.53
N GLN A 36 8.21 23.59 13.50
CA GLN A 36 8.60 23.01 12.22
C GLN A 36 10.09 23.27 11.96
N VAL A 37 10.77 22.30 11.34
CA VAL A 37 12.18 22.41 10.95
C VAL A 37 12.30 22.12 9.46
N VAL A 38 13.02 23.00 8.78
CA VAL A 38 13.28 22.90 7.34
C VAL A 38 14.78 22.75 7.13
N TRP A 39 15.16 21.67 6.45
CA TRP A 39 16.53 21.37 6.09
C TRP A 39 16.76 21.41 4.58
N GLY A 40 15.71 21.20 3.79
CA GLY A 40 15.69 21.35 2.35
C GLY A 40 15.72 22.81 1.92
N THR A 41 16.24 23.00 0.72
CA THR A 41 16.43 24.24 -0.03
C THR A 41 15.91 24.11 -1.47
N ALA A 42 15.69 22.87 -1.95
CA ALA A 42 15.14 22.57 -3.26
C ALA A 42 13.67 22.96 -3.38
N ASP A 43 13.31 23.52 -4.54
CA ASP A 43 11.94 23.85 -4.88
C ASP A 43 11.22 22.62 -5.48
N GLY A 44 9.92 22.47 -5.20
CA GLY A 44 9.08 21.41 -5.76
C GLY A 44 9.23 19.99 -5.16
N ILE A 45 10.21 19.71 -4.29
CA ILE A 45 10.32 18.41 -3.58
C ILE A 45 10.85 18.56 -2.14
N LYS A 46 10.21 17.85 -1.19
CA LYS A 46 10.73 17.68 0.17
C LYS A 46 11.74 16.54 0.19
N LEU A 47 13.03 16.86 0.06
CA LEU A 47 14.09 15.86 0.11
C LEU A 47 14.66 15.74 1.53
N LEU A 48 15.32 16.79 2.02
CA LEU A 48 15.94 16.79 3.35
C LEU A 48 14.94 17.10 4.48
N ASP A 49 13.73 17.50 4.14
CA ASP A 49 12.62 17.79 5.06
C ASP A 49 11.90 16.52 5.52
N ALA A 50 12.61 15.63 6.21
CA ALA A 50 12.05 14.36 6.68
C ALA A 50 11.60 14.36 8.15
N ILE A 51 11.96 15.40 8.92
CA ILE A 51 11.65 15.48 10.37
C ILE A 51 10.16 15.72 10.62
N ASN A 52 9.55 16.63 9.86
CA ASN A 52 8.14 16.95 9.97
C ASN A 52 7.33 16.07 9.00
N PRO A 53 6.29 15.35 9.48
CA PRO A 53 5.38 14.64 8.61
C PRO A 53 4.65 15.58 7.66
N THR A 54 4.05 15.04 6.61
CA THR A 54 3.29 15.82 5.64
C THR A 54 1.82 15.42 5.64
N ASP A 55 0.94 16.40 5.58
CA ASP A 55 -0.48 16.18 5.33
C ASP A 55 -0.71 16.12 3.81
N CYS A 56 -1.12 14.93 3.37
CA CYS A 56 -1.33 14.56 1.97
C CYS A 56 -2.83 14.42 1.61
N SER A 57 -3.74 14.94 2.44
CA SER A 57 -5.19 14.88 2.19
C SER A 57 -5.64 15.80 1.04
N GLU A 58 -4.85 16.79 0.67
CA GLU A 58 -5.19 17.80 -0.36
C GLU A 58 -4.25 17.73 -1.57
N MET A 59 -4.82 17.66 -2.78
CA MET A 59 -4.09 17.25 -3.99
C MET A 59 -3.26 18.36 -4.67
N ALA A 60 -3.59 19.66 -4.54
CA ALA A 60 -2.94 20.68 -5.39
C ALA A 60 -3.04 22.17 -4.97
N GLN A 61 -3.40 22.56 -3.74
CA GLN A 61 -3.56 23.99 -3.41
C GLN A 61 -2.68 24.54 -2.30
N ASN A 62 -1.96 23.70 -1.55
CA ASN A 62 -1.18 24.18 -0.42
C ASN A 62 0.29 24.32 -0.78
N GLN A 63 0.91 25.40 -0.31
CA GLN A 63 2.35 25.54 -0.40
C GLN A 63 2.99 24.36 0.36
N MET A 64 4.16 23.91 -0.09
CA MET A 64 4.85 22.79 0.55
C MET A 64 5.11 23.06 2.05
N GLU A 65 5.24 24.33 2.41
CA GLU A 65 5.33 24.80 3.79
C GLU A 65 4.06 24.53 4.60
N ASP A 66 2.88 24.86 4.06
CA ASP A 66 1.60 24.69 4.75
C ASP A 66 1.28 23.21 5.01
N SER A 67 1.70 22.33 4.09
CA SER A 67 1.49 20.88 4.21
C SER A 67 2.35 20.19 5.30
N ARG A 68 3.35 20.85 5.86
CA ARG A 68 4.15 20.27 6.97
C ARG A 68 3.30 20.22 8.25
N ILE A 69 3.34 19.08 8.94
CA ILE A 69 2.69 18.90 10.23
C ILE A 69 3.69 19.28 11.35
N PRO A 70 3.40 20.32 12.16
CA PRO A 70 4.26 20.69 13.27
C PRO A 70 4.21 19.62 14.38
N VAL A 71 5.37 19.29 14.94
CA VAL A 71 5.49 18.30 16.00
C VAL A 71 6.21 18.89 17.20
N TRP A 72 5.97 18.32 18.38
CA TRP A 72 6.73 18.68 19.57
C TRP A 72 8.16 18.15 19.43
N MET A 73 9.13 19.03 19.66
CA MET A 73 10.53 18.67 19.61
C MET A 73 11.40 19.57 20.48
N LEU A 74 12.56 19.03 20.85
CA LEU A 74 13.71 19.76 21.35
C LEU A 74 14.68 19.95 20.19
N ASN A 75 14.98 21.20 19.88
CA ASN A 75 15.94 21.61 18.86
C ASN A 75 17.08 22.37 19.55
N THR A 76 18.32 21.90 19.40
CA THR A 76 19.50 22.55 19.97
C THR A 76 20.51 22.85 18.88
N GLU A 77 21.03 24.08 18.86
CA GLU A 77 21.99 24.54 17.87
C GLU A 77 23.21 25.18 18.57
N THR A 78 24.39 25.02 18.00
CA THR A 78 25.61 25.69 18.47
C THR A 78 26.55 26.00 17.32
N ASP A 79 27.19 27.16 17.39
CA ASP A 79 28.15 27.60 16.39
C ASP A 79 29.55 27.16 16.77
N THR A 80 30.31 26.74 15.77
CA THR A 80 31.70 26.34 15.90
C THR A 80 32.61 27.52 15.58
N SER A 81 33.81 27.54 16.14
CA SER A 81 34.78 28.63 15.97
C SER A 81 35.22 28.87 14.52
N ASN A 82 34.99 27.91 13.62
CA ASN A 82 35.29 28.02 12.19
C ASN A 82 34.10 28.52 11.34
N GLY A 83 33.02 28.99 11.98
CA GLY A 83 31.81 29.49 11.30
C GLY A 83 30.80 28.42 10.91
N GLY A 84 31.08 27.13 11.17
CA GLY A 84 30.09 26.07 10.99
C GLY A 84 29.07 26.03 12.13
N ASN A 85 27.96 25.33 11.91
CA ASN A 85 26.87 25.20 12.87
C ASN A 85 26.45 23.74 13.00
N TRP A 86 26.31 23.28 14.25
CA TRP A 86 25.71 21.99 14.58
C TRP A 86 24.29 22.20 15.05
N GLN A 87 23.40 21.30 14.62
CA GLN A 87 22.02 21.22 15.07
C GLN A 87 21.71 19.78 15.48
N PHE A 88 21.03 19.61 16.61
CA PHE A 88 20.55 18.33 17.11
C PHE A 88 19.07 18.44 17.43
N ILE A 89 18.27 17.47 16.98
CA ILE A 89 16.82 17.48 17.20
C ILE A 89 16.40 16.13 17.77
N ALA A 90 15.55 16.20 18.79
CA ALA A 90 14.76 15.09 19.28
C ALA A 90 13.28 15.44 19.15
N SER A 91 12.54 14.75 18.28
CA SER A 91 11.15 15.06 17.98
C SER A 91 10.20 13.87 18.21
N GLN A 92 8.92 14.17 18.39
CA GLN A 92 7.89 13.13 18.40
C GLN A 92 7.84 12.39 17.06
N SER A 93 7.65 11.08 17.12
CA SER A 93 7.33 10.25 15.95
C SER A 93 5.85 10.39 15.62
N LYS A 94 5.55 10.76 14.38
CA LYS A 94 4.20 10.91 13.84
C LYS A 94 4.18 10.46 12.38
N SER A 95 3.07 9.85 11.98
CA SER A 95 2.80 9.53 10.57
C SER A 95 2.45 10.80 9.78
N SER A 96 2.74 10.77 8.49
CA SER A 96 2.09 11.64 7.51
C SER A 96 0.60 11.32 7.46
N HIS A 97 -0.23 12.34 7.22
CA HIS A 97 -1.67 12.19 7.17
C HIS A 97 -2.12 11.89 5.74
N PHE A 98 -2.84 10.79 5.55
CA PHE A 98 -3.41 10.39 4.27
C PHE A 98 -4.91 10.16 4.45
N ALA A 99 -5.74 10.78 3.60
CA ALA A 99 -7.19 10.56 3.60
C ALA A 99 -7.49 9.06 3.41
N GLY A 100 -8.19 8.45 4.36
CA GLY A 100 -8.48 7.01 4.38
C GLY A 100 -7.45 6.13 5.11
N MET A 101 -6.47 6.70 5.83
CA MET A 101 -5.55 5.98 6.72
C MET A 101 -5.51 6.63 8.10
N GLY A 102 -4.90 5.96 9.09
CA GLY A 102 -4.76 6.48 10.46
C GLY A 102 -5.95 6.23 11.38
N ASP A 103 -7.12 5.84 10.84
CA ASP A 103 -8.30 5.47 11.63
C ASP A 103 -8.40 3.95 11.82
N SER A 104 -8.38 3.49 13.07
CA SER A 104 -8.52 2.08 13.39
C SER A 104 -9.96 1.58 13.20
N SER A 105 -10.10 0.40 12.58
CA SER A 105 -11.31 -0.42 12.60
C SER A 105 -10.97 -1.78 13.20
N SER A 106 -10.61 -1.76 14.48
CA SER A 106 -10.02 -2.91 15.20
C SER A 106 -11.02 -4.03 15.49
N THR A 107 -12.31 -3.74 15.40
CA THR A 107 -13.38 -4.73 15.51
C THR A 107 -13.46 -5.53 14.22
N THR A 108 -13.30 -6.84 14.33
CA THR A 108 -13.48 -7.78 13.22
C THR A 108 -14.87 -7.63 12.60
N ALA A 109 -14.94 -7.36 11.30
CA ALA A 109 -16.20 -7.15 10.59
C ALA A 109 -16.12 -7.62 9.13
N SER A 110 -17.28 -7.60 8.46
CA SER A 110 -17.39 -7.84 7.02
C SER A 110 -17.46 -6.57 6.18
N THR A 111 -17.56 -5.40 6.83
CA THR A 111 -17.57 -4.08 6.16
C THR A 111 -16.93 -3.04 7.08
N HIS A 112 -16.20 -2.10 6.47
CA HIS A 112 -15.41 -1.08 7.16
C HIS A 112 -15.56 0.30 6.48
N TYR A 113 -16.79 0.71 6.16
CA TYR A 113 -17.02 1.95 5.39
C TYR A 113 -16.67 3.24 6.14
N SER A 114 -16.59 3.20 7.47
CA SER A 114 -16.27 4.39 8.28
C SER A 114 -14.83 4.87 8.12
N ILE A 115 -13.88 3.98 7.78
CA ILE A 115 -12.44 4.31 7.63
C ILE A 115 -12.05 4.62 6.18
N SER A 116 -12.99 4.50 5.25
CA SER A 116 -12.73 4.68 3.80
C SER A 116 -12.65 6.14 3.37
N ASP A 117 -13.03 7.06 4.26
CA ASP A 117 -13.00 8.50 4.03
C ASP A 117 -13.63 8.93 2.69
N SER A 118 -14.68 8.23 2.28
CA SER A 118 -15.33 8.40 0.97
C SER A 118 -15.96 9.78 0.73
N GLY A 119 -15.91 10.68 1.71
CA GLY A 119 -16.33 12.07 1.58
C GLY A 119 -15.19 13.04 1.24
N ASN A 120 -13.94 12.58 1.24
CA ASN A 120 -12.79 13.44 0.95
C ASN A 120 -12.67 13.70 -0.55
N ALA A 121 -12.23 14.92 -0.91
CA ALA A 121 -12.19 15.34 -2.31
C ALA A 121 -11.19 14.53 -3.14
N PHE A 122 -10.18 13.96 -2.48
CA PHE A 122 -9.15 13.13 -3.09
C PHE A 122 -8.73 12.02 -2.14
N VAL A 123 -8.61 10.80 -2.68
CA VAL A 123 -8.00 9.66 -2.00
C VAL A 123 -6.99 9.05 -2.98
N MET A 124 -5.76 8.83 -2.53
CA MET A 124 -4.74 8.21 -3.37
C MET A 124 -5.13 6.77 -3.71
N LYS A 125 -4.82 6.31 -4.91
CA LYS A 125 -5.11 4.93 -5.34
C LYS A 125 -4.50 3.87 -4.43
N GLY A 126 -3.27 4.08 -3.94
CA GLY A 126 -2.66 3.19 -2.95
C GLY A 126 -3.49 3.07 -1.68
N VAL A 127 -4.03 4.19 -1.20
CA VAL A 127 -4.88 4.23 -0.01
C VAL A 127 -6.26 3.62 -0.28
N ASP A 128 -6.88 3.90 -1.43
CA ASP A 128 -8.17 3.28 -1.82
C ASP A 128 -8.04 1.75 -1.91
N THR A 129 -6.87 1.23 -2.30
CA THR A 129 -6.59 -0.22 -2.31
C THR A 129 -6.52 -0.82 -0.90
N ILE A 130 -6.28 -0.02 0.13
CA ILE A 130 -6.22 -0.47 1.52
C ILE A 130 -7.60 -0.39 2.16
N SER A 131 -8.16 0.82 2.24
CA SER A 131 -9.36 1.14 3.04
C SER A 131 -10.60 1.52 2.23
N GLY A 132 -10.47 1.65 0.90
CA GLY A 132 -11.54 2.03 0.00
C GLY A 132 -12.78 1.14 0.10
N ARG A 133 -13.95 1.73 -0.13
CA ARG A 133 -15.23 1.00 -0.02
C ARG A 133 -15.38 -0.10 -1.06
N VAL A 134 -14.88 0.17 -2.28
CA VAL A 134 -15.09 -0.68 -3.46
C VAL A 134 -13.84 -1.51 -3.77
N ASN A 135 -12.65 -0.91 -3.70
CA ASN A 135 -11.38 -1.56 -4.05
C ASN A 135 -10.47 -1.82 -2.84
N GLY A 136 -10.87 -1.41 -1.64
CA GLY A 136 -10.07 -1.60 -0.44
C GLY A 136 -10.04 -3.05 -0.01
N MET A 137 -8.85 -3.62 0.17
CA MET A 137 -8.65 -4.99 0.63
C MET A 137 -9.40 -5.28 1.93
N ILE A 138 -9.55 -4.28 2.81
CA ILE A 138 -10.34 -4.40 4.04
C ILE A 138 -11.82 -4.70 3.80
N ASN A 139 -12.38 -4.35 2.64
CA ASN A 139 -13.78 -4.64 2.28
C ASN A 139 -13.87 -5.79 1.25
N VAL A 140 -12.90 -5.86 0.34
CA VAL A 140 -12.83 -6.86 -0.72
C VAL A 140 -12.65 -8.27 -0.16
N VAL A 141 -11.78 -8.46 0.84
CA VAL A 141 -11.49 -9.79 1.39
C VAL A 141 -12.74 -10.40 2.07
N PRO A 142 -13.47 -9.71 2.96
CA PRO A 142 -14.73 -10.22 3.48
C PRO A 142 -15.81 -10.44 2.40
N ALA A 143 -15.87 -9.58 1.38
CA ALA A 143 -16.80 -9.76 0.27
C ALA A 143 -16.47 -11.04 -0.54
N LEU A 144 -15.20 -11.37 -0.73
CA LEU A 144 -14.75 -12.67 -1.27
C LEU A 144 -15.19 -13.83 -0.37
N GLY A 145 -15.23 -13.65 0.95
CA GLY A 145 -15.80 -14.62 1.88
C GLY A 145 -17.29 -14.86 1.72
N SER A 146 -18.06 -13.82 1.39
CA SER A 146 -19.48 -13.98 1.03
C SER A 146 -19.65 -14.83 -0.24
N VAL A 147 -18.79 -14.64 -1.24
CA VAL A 147 -18.76 -15.50 -2.45
C VAL A 147 -18.41 -16.93 -2.10
N SER A 148 -17.42 -17.11 -1.23
CA SER A 148 -16.99 -18.42 -0.75
C SER A 148 -18.12 -19.15 0.00
N SER A 149 -18.84 -18.45 0.88
CA SER A 149 -20.01 -18.98 1.59
C SER A 149 -21.15 -19.35 0.62
N ALA A 150 -21.33 -18.59 -0.47
CA ALA A 150 -22.30 -18.94 -1.50
C ALA A 150 -21.92 -20.23 -2.22
N PHE A 151 -20.65 -20.42 -2.60
CA PHE A 151 -20.17 -21.69 -3.17
C PHE A 151 -20.30 -22.85 -2.18
N GLN A 152 -19.98 -22.64 -0.90
CA GLN A 152 -20.15 -23.66 0.15
C GLN A 152 -21.62 -24.10 0.28
N SER A 153 -22.55 -23.15 0.29
CA SER A 153 -24.00 -23.41 0.33
C SER A 153 -24.48 -24.21 -0.89
N ASN A 154 -23.72 -24.19 -1.98
CA ASN A 154 -23.98 -24.90 -3.23
C ASN A 154 -23.03 -26.09 -3.45
N GLY A 155 -22.48 -26.68 -2.39
CA GLY A 155 -21.77 -27.95 -2.41
C GLY A 155 -20.24 -27.85 -2.52
N ASN A 156 -19.65 -26.66 -2.40
CA ASN A 156 -18.20 -26.54 -2.24
C ASN A 156 -17.72 -27.08 -0.89
N THR A 157 -16.51 -27.63 -0.86
CA THR A 157 -15.84 -28.17 0.35
C THR A 157 -14.32 -28.05 0.19
N ASN A 158 -13.54 -28.27 1.25
CA ASN A 158 -12.08 -28.38 1.14
C ASN A 158 -11.59 -29.53 0.23
N GLY A 159 -12.47 -30.47 -0.14
CA GLY A 159 -12.15 -31.55 -1.09
C GLY A 159 -12.11 -31.10 -2.55
N MET A 160 -12.52 -29.87 -2.85
CA MET A 160 -12.60 -29.31 -4.21
C MET A 160 -11.23 -28.79 -4.70
N THR A 161 -10.23 -29.66 -4.67
CA THR A 161 -8.82 -29.36 -4.97
C THR A 161 -8.44 -29.48 -6.45
N MET A 162 -9.35 -29.98 -7.30
CA MET A 162 -9.13 -30.28 -8.73
C MET A 162 -10.02 -29.44 -9.65
N ALA A 163 -10.35 -28.23 -9.20
CA ALA A 163 -11.03 -27.22 -10.00
C ALA A 163 -10.65 -25.83 -9.48
N ASP A 164 -10.29 -24.93 -10.38
CA ASP A 164 -10.00 -23.53 -10.09
C ASP A 164 -11.00 -22.57 -10.75
N VAL A 165 -10.83 -21.29 -10.46
CA VAL A 165 -11.62 -20.22 -11.06
C VAL A 165 -11.58 -20.30 -12.59
N ASN A 166 -10.40 -20.47 -13.20
CA ASN A 166 -10.26 -20.48 -14.64
C ASN A 166 -11.01 -21.64 -15.30
N ASP A 167 -10.94 -22.84 -14.74
CA ASP A 167 -11.72 -24.00 -15.18
C ASP A 167 -13.23 -23.71 -15.13
N PHE A 168 -13.70 -23.10 -14.04
CA PHE A 168 -15.10 -22.70 -13.92
C PHE A 168 -15.52 -21.72 -15.01
N MET A 169 -14.71 -20.68 -15.25
CA MET A 169 -15.01 -19.59 -16.21
C MET A 169 -14.97 -20.07 -17.67
N THR A 170 -14.05 -20.96 -17.98
CA THR A 170 -13.80 -21.48 -19.33
C THR A 170 -14.61 -22.73 -19.65
N GLY A 171 -15.18 -23.36 -18.63
CA GLY A 171 -15.91 -24.61 -18.78
C GLY A 171 -15.01 -25.78 -19.15
N THR A 172 -13.74 -25.75 -18.73
CA THR A 172 -12.73 -26.80 -19.01
C THR A 172 -12.27 -27.50 -17.74
N ASN A 173 -11.51 -28.59 -17.92
CA ASN A 173 -10.80 -29.27 -16.85
C ASN A 173 -9.34 -29.48 -17.29
N ALA A 174 -8.39 -29.24 -16.39
CA ALA A 174 -6.96 -29.27 -16.70
C ALA A 174 -6.31 -30.67 -16.60
N GLY A 175 -7.10 -31.75 -16.54
CA GLY A 175 -6.60 -33.13 -16.70
C GLY A 175 -6.72 -34.05 -15.48
N GLU A 176 -7.42 -33.61 -14.42
CA GLU A 176 -7.77 -34.45 -13.26
C GLU A 176 -9.29 -34.72 -13.20
N VAL A 177 -9.85 -35.08 -12.04
CA VAL A 177 -11.30 -35.25 -11.89
C VAL A 177 -11.99 -33.91 -12.14
N ASP A 178 -13.00 -33.88 -13.02
CA ASP A 178 -13.75 -32.67 -13.37
C ASP A 178 -14.67 -32.21 -12.23
N GLN A 179 -14.09 -31.65 -11.16
CA GLN A 179 -14.83 -31.21 -9.99
C GLN A 179 -15.69 -29.98 -10.25
N ARG A 180 -15.34 -29.11 -11.21
CA ARG A 180 -16.18 -27.95 -11.55
C ARG A 180 -17.57 -28.37 -12.06
N ALA A 181 -17.71 -29.58 -12.62
CA ALA A 181 -18.98 -30.11 -13.10
C ALA A 181 -20.01 -30.25 -11.96
N ASN A 182 -19.56 -30.35 -10.71
CA ASN A 182 -20.43 -30.35 -9.53
C ASN A 182 -21.24 -29.05 -9.39
N PHE A 183 -20.73 -27.94 -9.95
CA PHE A 183 -21.44 -26.66 -9.96
C PHE A 183 -22.38 -26.47 -11.16
N ALA A 184 -22.51 -27.44 -12.08
CA ALA A 184 -23.38 -27.29 -13.24
C ALA A 184 -24.85 -27.01 -12.85
N GLY A 185 -25.31 -27.53 -11.70
CA GLY A 185 -26.68 -27.34 -11.22
C GLY A 185 -27.05 -25.89 -10.85
N ILE A 186 -26.05 -25.05 -10.58
CA ILE A 186 -26.25 -23.63 -10.21
C ILE A 186 -26.09 -22.67 -11.39
N CYS A 187 -25.70 -23.18 -12.56
CA CYS A 187 -25.40 -22.40 -13.75
C CYS A 187 -26.43 -22.61 -14.86
N ASN A 188 -26.64 -21.58 -15.70
CA ASN A 188 -27.21 -21.78 -17.03
C ASN A 188 -26.06 -21.92 -18.03
N ALA A 189 -26.28 -22.73 -19.05
CA ALA A 189 -25.32 -22.87 -20.13
C ALA A 189 -25.24 -21.57 -20.95
N VAL A 190 -24.02 -21.05 -21.10
CA VAL A 190 -23.73 -19.88 -21.94
C VAL A 190 -22.66 -20.27 -22.95
N ALA A 191 -22.92 -20.02 -24.23
CA ALA A 191 -22.04 -20.42 -25.33
C ALA A 191 -21.62 -21.92 -25.32
N GLY A 192 -22.51 -22.79 -24.82
CA GLY A 192 -22.26 -24.25 -24.72
C GLY A 192 -21.44 -24.68 -23.48
N LEU A 193 -21.08 -23.74 -22.60
CA LEU A 193 -20.29 -24.02 -21.40
C LEU A 193 -21.21 -24.21 -20.18
N THR A 194 -21.08 -25.35 -19.49
CA THR A 194 -21.90 -25.75 -18.34
C THR A 194 -21.64 -24.92 -17.08
N THR A 195 -20.40 -24.47 -16.92
CA THR A 195 -19.98 -23.41 -15.97
C THR A 195 -19.32 -22.32 -16.82
N ASN A 196 -19.45 -21.06 -16.42
CA ASN A 196 -18.99 -19.94 -17.23
C ASN A 196 -18.91 -18.64 -16.42
N ALA A 197 -18.33 -17.60 -17.04
CA ALA A 197 -18.23 -16.26 -16.46
C ALA A 197 -19.59 -15.67 -16.02
N ALA A 198 -20.66 -15.80 -16.81
CA ALA A 198 -21.97 -15.31 -16.40
C ALA A 198 -22.51 -16.02 -15.15
N CYS A 199 -22.18 -17.29 -14.95
CA CYS A 199 -22.50 -17.99 -13.72
C CYS A 199 -21.73 -17.44 -12.52
N MET A 200 -20.43 -17.13 -12.68
CA MET A 200 -19.62 -16.53 -11.61
C MET A 200 -20.11 -15.11 -11.25
N GLU A 201 -20.41 -14.30 -12.26
CA GLU A 201 -20.97 -12.95 -12.06
C GLU A 201 -22.26 -13.03 -11.25
N HIS A 202 -23.16 -13.95 -11.63
CA HIS A 202 -24.44 -14.06 -10.97
C HIS A 202 -24.35 -14.59 -9.54
N ILE A 203 -23.53 -15.63 -9.28
CA ILE A 203 -23.36 -16.12 -7.90
C ILE A 203 -22.65 -15.08 -7.02
N THR A 204 -21.79 -14.24 -7.60
CA THR A 204 -21.09 -13.18 -6.88
C THR A 204 -22.03 -12.02 -6.54
N ASN A 205 -22.82 -11.53 -7.51
CA ASN A 205 -23.54 -10.26 -7.36
C ASN A 205 -25.02 -10.41 -7.00
N GLN A 206 -25.64 -11.56 -7.24
CA GLN A 206 -27.08 -11.75 -7.03
C GLN A 206 -27.36 -12.57 -5.75
N ALA A 207 -28.58 -12.43 -5.21
CA ALA A 207 -29.03 -13.19 -4.05
C ALA A 207 -29.34 -14.67 -4.37
N THR A 208 -29.52 -15.01 -5.64
CA THR A 208 -29.78 -16.37 -6.11
C THR A 208 -28.67 -16.84 -7.05
N THR A 209 -28.59 -18.15 -7.25
CA THR A 209 -27.73 -18.71 -8.31
C THR A 209 -28.29 -18.42 -9.71
N HIS A 210 -27.43 -18.57 -10.71
CA HIS A 210 -27.75 -18.25 -12.11
C HIS A 210 -28.92 -19.08 -12.68
N ASN A 211 -29.11 -20.31 -12.18
CA ASN A 211 -30.23 -21.19 -12.52
C ASN A 211 -31.49 -20.98 -11.65
N GLY A 212 -31.46 -20.08 -10.65
CA GLY A 212 -32.64 -19.63 -9.90
C GLY A 212 -33.38 -20.68 -9.05
N GLY A 213 -32.81 -21.86 -8.82
CA GLY A 213 -33.44 -22.94 -8.03
C GLY A 213 -33.65 -22.55 -6.55
N GLY A 214 -34.85 -22.81 -6.02
CA GLY A 214 -35.41 -22.22 -4.78
C GLY A 214 -34.75 -22.55 -3.43
N ALA A 215 -33.54 -23.10 -3.40
CA ALA A 215 -32.73 -23.28 -2.19
C ALA A 215 -31.28 -22.75 -2.34
N ASN A 216 -30.92 -22.28 -3.54
CA ASN A 216 -29.54 -21.94 -3.89
C ASN A 216 -29.26 -20.46 -3.65
N VAL A 217 -28.34 -20.18 -2.71
CA VAL A 217 -28.01 -18.82 -2.26
C VAL A 217 -26.83 -18.27 -3.05
N GLY A 218 -26.98 -17.07 -3.60
CA GLY A 218 -25.88 -16.27 -4.14
C GLY A 218 -25.33 -15.30 -3.09
N ALA A 219 -24.14 -14.76 -3.31
CA ALA A 219 -23.42 -13.94 -2.34
C ALA A 219 -24.01 -12.54 -2.16
N ASN A 220 -24.85 -12.09 -3.11
CA ASN A 220 -25.54 -10.80 -3.07
C ASN A 220 -24.59 -9.60 -2.84
N ASN A 221 -23.37 -9.64 -3.42
CA ASN A 221 -22.45 -8.51 -3.37
C ASN A 221 -23.07 -7.25 -4.00
N ALA A 222 -23.99 -7.41 -4.96
CA ALA A 222 -24.65 -6.32 -5.68
C ALA A 222 -23.65 -5.30 -6.27
N ASN A 223 -22.48 -5.77 -6.70
CA ASN A 223 -21.36 -4.93 -7.17
C ASN A 223 -20.87 -3.88 -6.14
N ALA A 224 -21.09 -4.10 -4.83
CA ALA A 224 -20.62 -3.21 -3.78
C ALA A 224 -19.09 -3.17 -3.68
N GLN A 225 -18.44 -4.34 -3.82
CA GLN A 225 -17.00 -4.47 -3.98
C GLN A 225 -16.64 -4.91 -5.40
N ASN A 226 -15.44 -4.54 -5.86
CA ASN A 226 -14.91 -4.84 -7.20
C ASN A 226 -14.45 -6.31 -7.34
N LEU A 227 -15.40 -7.24 -7.17
CA LEU A 227 -15.13 -8.68 -7.23
C LEU A 227 -15.07 -9.18 -8.69
N PHE A 228 -16.19 -9.10 -9.40
CA PHE A 228 -16.33 -9.61 -10.76
C PHE A 228 -17.60 -9.10 -11.46
N SER A 229 -17.54 -8.93 -12.79
CA SER A 229 -18.66 -8.45 -13.62
C SER A 229 -18.68 -9.00 -15.04
N ASP A 230 -17.75 -9.90 -15.40
CA ASP A 230 -17.70 -10.43 -16.77
C ASP A 230 -18.80 -11.47 -16.99
N THR A 231 -19.43 -11.44 -18.16
CA THR A 231 -20.53 -12.35 -18.53
C THR A 231 -20.17 -13.25 -19.72
N ALA A 232 -19.08 -12.96 -20.43
CA ALA A 232 -18.61 -13.73 -21.57
C ALA A 232 -17.17 -14.21 -21.41
N LEU A 233 -16.84 -15.36 -22.00
CA LEU A 233 -15.49 -15.93 -21.99
C LEU A 233 -14.43 -14.98 -22.57
N ALA A 234 -14.77 -14.19 -23.59
CA ALA A 234 -13.86 -13.22 -24.17
C ALA A 234 -13.50 -12.08 -23.19
N GLN A 235 -14.45 -11.66 -22.35
CA GLN A 235 -14.20 -10.67 -21.30
C GLN A 235 -13.25 -11.27 -20.27
N TRP A 236 -13.53 -12.49 -19.77
CA TRP A 236 -12.67 -13.19 -18.82
C TRP A 236 -11.22 -13.30 -19.32
N ASN A 237 -11.02 -13.72 -20.56
CA ASN A 237 -9.69 -13.84 -21.15
C ASN A 237 -8.97 -12.49 -21.23
N THR A 238 -9.67 -11.44 -21.65
CA THR A 238 -9.11 -10.07 -21.69
C THR A 238 -8.78 -9.56 -20.28
N GLY A 239 -9.64 -9.87 -19.32
CA GLY A 239 -9.52 -9.51 -17.92
C GLY A 239 -8.32 -10.16 -17.25
N LYS A 240 -8.04 -11.43 -17.51
CA LYS A 240 -6.83 -12.11 -17.02
C LYS A 240 -5.54 -11.47 -17.53
N ASP A 241 -5.51 -11.07 -18.80
CA ASP A 241 -4.34 -10.43 -19.40
C ASP A 241 -4.11 -9.02 -18.84
N ASN A 242 -5.19 -8.32 -18.48
CA ASN A 242 -5.15 -6.96 -17.95
C ASN A 242 -6.12 -6.84 -16.75
N ALA A 243 -5.67 -7.33 -15.59
CA ALA A 243 -6.52 -7.46 -14.42
C ALA A 243 -7.02 -6.11 -13.90
N THR A 244 -8.32 -6.04 -13.66
CA THR A 244 -9.03 -4.85 -13.16
C THR A 244 -10.04 -5.16 -12.05
N GLN A 245 -10.29 -6.45 -11.79
CA GLN A 245 -11.27 -6.98 -10.84
C GLN A 245 -10.63 -8.15 -10.08
N VAL A 246 -11.07 -8.43 -8.86
CA VAL A 246 -10.40 -9.39 -7.94
C VAL A 246 -10.22 -10.77 -8.57
N PHE A 247 -11.26 -11.31 -9.21
CA PHE A 247 -11.17 -12.65 -9.81
C PHE A 247 -10.18 -12.73 -10.98
N HIS A 248 -9.84 -11.61 -11.64
CA HIS A 248 -8.80 -11.61 -12.69
C HIS A 248 -7.40 -11.84 -12.12
N TYR A 249 -7.20 -11.56 -10.82
CA TYR A 249 -5.93 -11.74 -10.14
C TYR A 249 -5.73 -13.15 -9.58
N MET A 250 -6.79 -13.95 -9.48
CA MET A 250 -6.75 -15.29 -8.88
C MET A 250 -7.35 -16.39 -9.78
N PRO A 251 -6.95 -16.47 -11.07
CA PRO A 251 -7.51 -17.46 -12.00
C PRO A 251 -7.21 -18.91 -11.60
N ASN A 252 -6.14 -19.16 -10.83
CA ASN A 252 -5.69 -20.50 -10.44
C ASN A 252 -6.05 -20.84 -8.99
N ALA A 253 -6.82 -19.99 -8.31
CA ALA A 253 -7.31 -20.30 -6.97
C ALA A 253 -8.34 -21.44 -7.05
N THR A 254 -8.05 -22.55 -6.37
CA THR A 254 -8.94 -23.71 -6.32
C THR A 254 -10.20 -23.42 -5.51
N PHE A 255 -11.29 -24.14 -5.75
CA PHE A 255 -12.49 -24.02 -4.92
C PHE A 255 -12.25 -24.49 -3.47
N ALA A 256 -11.26 -25.36 -3.22
CA ALA A 256 -10.76 -25.65 -1.88
C ALA A 256 -10.12 -24.42 -1.19
N THR A 257 -9.44 -23.54 -1.95
CA THR A 257 -8.95 -22.25 -1.44
C THR A 257 -10.11 -21.36 -1.01
N PHE A 258 -11.17 -21.29 -1.83
CA PHE A 258 -12.39 -20.56 -1.47
C PHE A 258 -13.05 -21.14 -0.22
N ASP A 259 -13.02 -22.46 -0.01
CA ASP A 259 -13.53 -23.06 1.23
C ASP A 259 -12.84 -22.46 2.47
N GLN A 260 -11.54 -22.15 2.41
CA GLN A 260 -10.79 -21.51 3.51
C GLN A 260 -11.25 -20.07 3.81
N PHE A 261 -11.85 -19.39 2.82
CA PHE A 261 -12.33 -18.02 2.93
C PHE A 261 -13.82 -17.91 3.33
N VAL A 262 -14.51 -19.04 3.49
CA VAL A 262 -15.90 -19.03 3.98
C VAL A 262 -16.00 -18.28 5.31
N GLY A 263 -16.89 -17.29 5.34
CA GLY A 263 -17.11 -16.45 6.51
C GLY A 263 -15.92 -15.56 6.91
N VAL A 264 -14.93 -15.36 6.03
CA VAL A 264 -13.77 -14.52 6.32
C VAL A 264 -14.22 -13.12 6.72
N THR A 265 -13.51 -12.56 7.70
CA THR A 265 -13.69 -11.18 8.17
C THR A 265 -12.35 -10.47 8.16
N SER A 266 -12.35 -9.17 8.41
CA SER A 266 -11.12 -8.39 8.46
C SER A 266 -11.12 -7.39 9.61
N LYS A 267 -9.95 -6.82 9.90
CA LYS A 267 -9.81 -5.66 10.78
C LYS A 267 -8.60 -4.82 10.40
N TYR A 268 -8.68 -3.53 10.71
CA TYR A 268 -7.63 -2.55 10.49
C TYR A 268 -7.16 -1.97 11.83
N VAL A 269 -5.88 -2.09 12.13
CA VAL A 269 -5.29 -1.62 13.40
C VAL A 269 -4.17 -0.64 13.10
N VAL A 270 -4.14 0.48 13.81
CA VAL A 270 -3.04 1.45 13.74
C VAL A 270 -2.11 1.21 14.93
N ASP A 271 -0.86 0.83 14.64
CA ASP A 271 0.18 0.49 15.62
C ASP A 271 1.48 1.18 15.23
N HIS A 272 1.54 2.50 15.50
CA HIS A 272 2.70 3.32 15.19
C HIS A 272 3.73 3.25 16.32
N ASP A 273 5.00 3.00 15.97
CA ASP A 273 6.11 3.11 16.92
C ASP A 273 6.25 4.58 17.39
N SER A 274 6.23 4.77 18.71
CA SER A 274 6.32 6.07 19.37
C SER A 274 7.75 6.47 19.77
N THR A 275 8.75 5.67 19.41
CA THR A 275 10.18 5.97 19.62
C THR A 275 10.48 7.36 19.05
N PRO A 276 11.07 8.29 19.82
CA PRO A 276 11.42 9.61 19.33
C PRO A 276 12.36 9.57 18.14
N VAL A 277 12.18 10.53 17.23
CA VAL A 277 13.08 10.77 16.11
C VAL A 277 14.32 11.50 16.61
N LEU A 278 15.50 11.01 16.24
CA LEU A 278 16.78 11.64 16.55
C LEU A 278 17.45 12.09 15.25
N SER A 279 17.85 13.34 15.19
CA SER A 279 18.53 13.86 14.02
C SER A 279 19.63 14.84 14.37
N ALA A 280 20.63 14.91 13.48
CA ALA A 280 21.73 15.85 13.58
C ALA A 280 22.07 16.41 12.21
N ARG A 281 22.42 17.70 12.17
CA ARG A 281 22.87 18.40 10.98
C ARG A 281 24.14 19.19 11.31
N TYR A 282 25.08 19.17 10.37
CA TYR A 282 26.19 20.12 10.31
C TYR A 282 26.07 20.94 9.04
N LYS A 283 26.27 22.26 9.12
CA LYS A 283 26.39 23.15 7.96
C LYS A 283 27.61 24.05 8.09
N ASN A 284 28.26 24.37 6.98
CA ASN A 284 29.35 25.34 6.94
C ASN A 284 29.51 25.96 5.54
N THR A 285 30.34 26.99 5.45
CA THR A 285 30.74 27.66 4.22
C THR A 285 32.24 27.52 4.03
N THR A 286 32.67 27.10 2.85
CA THR A 286 34.10 27.09 2.48
C THR A 286 34.62 28.50 2.22
N SER A 287 35.94 28.70 2.24
CA SER A 287 36.55 29.99 1.90
C SER A 287 36.16 30.53 0.51
N ASP A 288 35.84 29.62 -0.40
CA ASP A 288 35.54 29.92 -1.80
C ASP A 288 34.04 30.16 -2.03
N GLY A 289 33.24 30.20 -0.96
CA GLY A 289 31.81 30.52 -1.01
C GLY A 289 30.88 29.36 -1.38
N LEU A 290 31.35 28.11 -1.27
CA LEU A 290 30.48 26.93 -1.30
C LEU A 290 29.85 26.71 0.07
N ASN A 291 28.52 26.81 0.14
CA ASN A 291 27.73 26.41 1.29
C ASN A 291 27.46 24.90 1.20
N TYR A 292 27.52 24.19 2.33
CA TYR A 292 27.19 22.77 2.36
C TYR A 292 26.56 22.34 3.69
N SER A 293 25.81 21.24 3.65
CA SER A 293 25.27 20.57 4.83
C SER A 293 25.40 19.05 4.76
N MET A 294 25.46 18.42 5.93
CA MET A 294 25.37 16.97 6.11
C MET A 294 24.38 16.67 7.22
N ASN A 295 23.46 15.76 6.95
CA ASN A 295 22.30 15.45 7.78
C ASN A 295 22.26 13.95 8.05
N VAL A 296 21.98 13.57 9.30
CA VAL A 296 21.64 12.19 9.68
C VAL A 296 20.34 12.19 10.46
N ILE A 297 19.45 11.27 10.13
CA ILE A 297 18.17 11.07 10.80
C ILE A 297 18.03 9.58 11.09
N HIS A 298 17.69 9.26 12.33
CA HIS A 298 17.21 7.94 12.71
C HIS A 298 15.78 8.10 13.25
N ASP A 299 14.81 7.68 12.45
CA ASP A 299 13.40 7.94 12.66
C ASP A 299 12.53 6.74 12.32
N ASN A 300 11.27 6.85 12.71
CA ASN A 300 10.20 6.07 12.10
C ASN A 300 9.81 6.78 10.80
N ASP A 301 9.83 6.05 9.68
CA ASP A 301 9.41 6.57 8.38
C ASP A 301 8.01 7.16 8.51
N THR A 302 7.86 8.44 8.17
CA THR A 302 6.57 9.12 8.23
C THR A 302 5.56 8.55 7.22
N ASN A 303 6.01 7.79 6.22
CA ASN A 303 5.13 7.06 5.32
C ASN A 303 4.75 5.69 5.94
N PRO A 304 3.48 5.48 6.33
CA PRO A 304 3.06 4.23 6.94
C PRO A 304 3.08 3.07 5.93
N TYR A 305 3.22 1.86 6.46
CA TYR A 305 3.07 0.62 5.69
C TYR A 305 2.05 -0.30 6.34
N ILE A 306 1.42 -1.16 5.53
CA ILE A 306 0.49 -2.17 6.03
C ILE A 306 1.21 -3.51 6.13
N ASP A 307 1.17 -4.08 7.32
CA ASP A 307 1.55 -5.45 7.60
C ASP A 307 0.29 -6.32 7.60
N THR A 308 0.28 -7.41 6.84
CA THR A 308 -0.90 -8.27 6.68
C THR A 308 -0.63 -9.69 7.13
N TYR A 309 -1.57 -10.30 7.84
CA TYR A 309 -1.49 -11.69 8.27
C TYR A 309 -2.88 -12.27 8.59
N TRP A 310 -2.98 -13.59 8.63
CA TRP A 310 -4.21 -14.29 8.97
C TRP A 310 -4.23 -14.71 10.45
N THR A 311 -5.42 -14.69 11.07
CA THR A 311 -5.65 -15.33 12.38
C THR A 311 -6.95 -16.12 12.39
N ASN A 312 -7.05 -17.14 13.24
CA ASN A 312 -8.30 -17.85 13.50
C ASN A 312 -9.21 -17.01 14.41
N SER A 313 -10.49 -16.86 14.06
CA SER A 313 -11.47 -16.13 14.86
C SER A 313 -11.82 -16.79 16.19
N ALA A 314 -11.62 -18.11 16.32
CA ALA A 314 -11.97 -18.86 17.51
C ALA A 314 -10.97 -18.69 18.67
N ASP A 315 -9.67 -18.65 18.38
CA ASP A 315 -8.60 -18.63 19.39
C ASP A 315 -7.53 -17.55 19.18
N GLY A 316 -7.57 -16.82 18.06
CA GLY A 316 -6.59 -15.77 17.72
C GLY A 316 -5.23 -16.27 17.26
N SER A 317 -5.05 -17.58 17.04
CA SER A 317 -3.81 -18.14 16.51
C SER A 317 -3.49 -17.60 15.12
N VAL A 318 -2.20 -17.34 14.84
CA VAL A 318 -1.75 -16.91 13.51
C VAL A 318 -1.81 -18.09 12.55
N LEU A 319 -2.33 -17.85 11.35
CA LEU A 319 -2.44 -18.84 10.29
C LEU A 319 -1.46 -18.49 9.17
N GLU A 320 -0.61 -19.44 8.80
CA GLU A 320 0.27 -19.32 7.64
C GLU A 320 -0.48 -19.76 6.38
N GLU A 321 -0.20 -19.14 5.24
CA GLU A 321 -0.67 -19.65 3.95
C GLU A 321 0.27 -20.77 3.49
N THR A 322 -0.27 -21.96 3.25
CA THR A 322 0.51 -23.14 2.84
C THR A 322 0.01 -23.70 1.52
N ALA A 323 0.93 -24.03 0.61
CA ALA A 323 0.60 -24.64 -0.66
C ALA A 323 0.35 -26.14 -0.52
N SER A 324 -0.78 -26.61 -1.05
CA SER A 324 -1.13 -28.03 -1.12
C SER A 324 -1.46 -28.41 -2.56
N THR A 325 -0.67 -29.31 -3.13
CA THR A 325 -0.89 -29.83 -4.48
C THR A 325 -2.01 -30.86 -4.49
N SER A 326 -2.85 -30.81 -5.53
CA SER A 326 -3.81 -31.86 -5.89
C SER A 326 -3.14 -33.21 -6.17
N ALA A 327 -3.94 -34.28 -6.26
CA ALA A 327 -3.42 -35.65 -6.36
C ALA A 327 -2.60 -35.91 -7.65
N GLY A 328 -2.96 -35.28 -8.76
CA GLY A 328 -2.19 -35.34 -10.01
C GLY A 328 -1.15 -34.23 -10.15
N GLY A 329 -1.07 -33.28 -9.19
CA GLY A 329 -0.12 -32.17 -9.20
C GLY A 329 -0.44 -31.06 -10.19
N VAL A 330 -1.68 -30.99 -10.71
CA VAL A 330 -2.08 -29.96 -11.69
C VAL A 330 -2.50 -28.65 -11.02
N TYR A 331 -3.15 -28.75 -9.87
CA TYR A 331 -3.68 -27.63 -9.12
C TYR A 331 -2.97 -27.44 -7.77
N VAL A 332 -2.89 -26.19 -7.34
CA VAL A 332 -2.42 -25.79 -6.00
C VAL A 332 -3.50 -25.07 -5.23
N THR A 333 -3.70 -25.51 -4.00
CA THR A 333 -4.62 -24.91 -3.04
C THR A 333 -3.84 -24.09 -2.01
N ASN A 334 -4.29 -22.86 -1.73
CA ASN A 334 -3.87 -22.10 -0.57
C ASN A 334 -4.67 -22.58 0.66
N ASN A 335 -4.00 -23.30 1.55
CA ASN A 335 -4.53 -23.68 2.85
C ASN A 335 -4.15 -22.64 3.89
N LEU A 336 -5.11 -22.14 4.65
CA LEU A 336 -4.85 -21.34 5.84
C LEU A 336 -4.58 -22.28 7.02
N GLY A 337 -3.36 -22.23 7.55
CA GLY A 337 -2.89 -23.17 8.56
C GLY A 337 -2.79 -24.59 7.98
N ASP A 338 -3.62 -25.50 8.48
CA ASP A 338 -3.67 -26.92 8.08
C ASP A 338 -4.77 -27.23 7.05
N GLY A 339 -5.54 -26.22 6.62
CA GLY A 339 -6.65 -26.38 5.68
C GLY A 339 -7.98 -26.84 6.32
N ASN A 340 -8.02 -27.06 7.64
CA ASN A 340 -9.19 -27.61 8.36
C ASN A 340 -9.64 -26.76 9.55
N THR A 341 -8.83 -25.79 9.97
CA THR A 341 -9.04 -24.99 11.19
C THR A 341 -9.92 -23.74 10.98
N VAL A 342 -10.15 -23.34 9.74
CA VAL A 342 -11.00 -22.22 9.36
C VAL A 342 -11.85 -22.53 8.12
N GLY A 343 -12.83 -21.66 7.84
CA GLY A 343 -13.60 -21.71 6.60
C GLY A 343 -14.70 -22.76 6.64
N GLY A 344 -15.06 -23.29 5.48
CA GLY A 344 -16.24 -24.12 5.31
C GLY A 344 -16.09 -25.52 5.90
N SER A 345 -14.84 -25.94 6.10
CA SER A 345 -14.47 -27.21 6.71
C SER A 345 -14.30 -27.13 8.23
N ALA A 346 -14.30 -25.93 8.81
CA ALA A 346 -14.22 -25.74 10.25
C ALA A 346 -15.61 -25.80 10.91
N GLY A 347 -15.69 -26.45 12.07
CA GLY A 347 -16.92 -26.54 12.89
C GLY A 347 -17.32 -25.24 13.61
N GLY A 348 -16.91 -24.05 13.12
CA GLY A 348 -17.30 -22.76 13.68
C GLY A 348 -16.24 -21.64 13.71
N GLY A 349 -15.01 -21.89 13.27
CA GLY A 349 -13.95 -20.88 13.15
C GLY A 349 -13.82 -20.34 11.72
N ASN A 350 -13.54 -19.05 11.57
CA ASN A 350 -13.28 -18.42 10.27
C ASN A 350 -11.94 -17.67 10.30
N ALA A 351 -11.35 -17.44 9.13
CA ALA A 351 -10.15 -16.63 9.03
C ALA A 351 -10.46 -15.14 9.23
N VAL A 352 -9.53 -14.42 9.86
CA VAL A 352 -9.55 -12.97 9.99
C VAL A 352 -8.34 -12.42 9.26
N PHE A 353 -8.58 -11.55 8.26
CA PHE A 353 -7.55 -10.80 7.58
C PHE A 353 -7.15 -9.58 8.41
N ASN A 354 -5.96 -9.63 9.00
CA ASN A 354 -5.43 -8.55 9.83
C ASN A 354 -4.64 -7.60 8.94
N MET A 355 -4.98 -6.33 8.97
CA MET A 355 -4.21 -5.25 8.36
C MET A 355 -3.72 -4.33 9.48
N VAL A 356 -2.40 -4.21 9.63
CA VAL A 356 -1.80 -3.38 10.69
C VAL A 356 -0.97 -2.28 10.06
N GLU A 357 -1.41 -1.04 10.23
CA GLU A 357 -0.69 0.15 9.83
C GLU A 357 0.43 0.43 10.82
N LYS A 358 1.67 0.47 10.33
CA LYS A 358 2.88 0.63 11.13
C LYS A 358 3.79 1.70 10.53
N LEU A 359 4.65 2.27 11.37
CA LEU A 359 5.79 3.08 10.93
C LEU A 359 7.06 2.24 11.08
N ASN A 360 7.88 2.20 10.03
CA ASN A 360 9.10 1.40 10.05
C ASN A 360 10.32 2.26 10.40
N LYS A 361 11.18 1.75 11.28
CA LYS A 361 12.45 2.42 11.61
C LYS A 361 13.40 2.44 10.42
N ILE A 362 13.81 3.63 10.01
CA ILE A 362 14.75 3.87 8.91
C ILE A 362 15.94 4.69 9.38
N THR A 363 16.97 4.73 8.55
CA THR A 363 18.10 5.65 8.74
C THR A 363 18.31 6.42 7.47
N GLN A 364 18.41 7.74 7.59
CA GLN A 364 18.52 8.64 6.47
C GLN A 364 19.83 9.43 6.57
N LEU A 365 20.55 9.50 5.46
CA LEU A 365 21.77 10.27 5.31
C LEU A 365 21.58 11.21 4.14
N GLY A 366 21.73 12.51 4.38
CA GLY A 366 21.54 13.49 3.34
C GLY A 366 22.50 14.66 3.46
N GLY A 367 22.39 15.56 2.50
CA GLY A 367 23.16 16.79 2.50
C GLY A 367 22.78 17.66 1.32
N SER A 368 23.13 18.93 1.42
CA SER A 368 22.94 19.92 0.37
C SER A 368 24.22 20.68 0.10
N PHE A 369 24.28 21.31 -1.07
CA PHE A 369 25.29 22.31 -1.39
C PHE A 369 24.72 23.40 -2.29
N ASP A 370 25.25 24.61 -2.17
CA ASP A 370 25.00 25.70 -3.10
C ASP A 370 26.23 26.59 -3.27
N THR A 371 26.44 27.08 -4.49
CA THR A 371 27.60 27.93 -4.82
C THR A 371 27.21 29.40 -4.80
N ALA A 372 27.89 30.22 -4.01
CA ALA A 372 27.66 31.66 -4.02
C ALA A 372 28.28 32.38 -5.25
N ASN A 373 29.27 31.79 -5.95
CA ASN A 373 30.12 32.59 -6.84
C ASN A 373 30.75 31.84 -8.04
N LEU A 374 29.93 31.32 -8.96
CA LEU A 374 30.38 30.88 -10.30
C LEU A 374 30.00 31.90 -11.39
N GLY A 375 30.15 33.20 -11.11
CA GLY A 375 29.75 34.27 -12.03
C GLY A 375 28.23 34.44 -12.07
N ALA A 376 27.62 34.34 -13.26
CA ALA A 376 26.17 34.46 -13.43
C ALA A 376 25.39 33.18 -13.13
N ILE A 377 26.09 32.09 -12.74
CA ILE A 377 25.51 30.76 -12.52
C ILE A 377 25.60 30.41 -11.04
N VAL A 378 24.49 29.92 -10.48
CA VAL A 378 24.41 29.31 -9.15
C VAL A 378 24.05 27.85 -9.33
N LEU A 379 24.88 26.94 -8.81
CA LEU A 379 24.58 25.51 -8.75
C LEU A 379 24.06 25.18 -7.36
N ARG A 380 23.01 24.34 -7.31
CA ARG A 380 22.44 23.82 -6.07
C ARG A 380 22.22 22.32 -6.21
N GLY A 381 22.37 21.60 -5.11
CA GLY A 381 22.03 20.19 -5.12
C GLY A 381 21.72 19.66 -3.73
N GLU A 382 20.86 18.65 -3.69
CA GLU A 382 20.59 17.87 -2.50
C GLU A 382 20.59 16.39 -2.82
N ALA A 383 21.00 15.58 -1.86
CA ALA A 383 20.92 14.14 -1.95
C ALA A 383 20.46 13.55 -0.62
N LEU A 384 19.69 12.47 -0.70
CA LEU A 384 19.18 11.72 0.42
C LEU A 384 19.27 10.23 0.12
N TYR A 385 19.98 9.50 0.96
CA TYR A 385 19.95 8.05 1.03
C TYR A 385 19.07 7.62 2.20
N GLN A 386 18.13 6.71 1.95
CA GLN A 386 17.25 6.14 2.96
C GLN A 386 17.45 4.63 3.01
N LYS A 387 17.75 4.11 4.21
CA LYS A 387 17.94 2.68 4.46
C LYS A 387 16.68 2.07 5.07
N ASP A 388 16.36 0.83 4.66
CA ASP A 388 15.31 0.00 5.24
C ASP A 388 13.88 0.53 5.02
N VAL A 389 13.64 1.42 4.04
CA VAL A 389 12.30 1.90 3.66
C VAL A 389 11.43 0.74 3.18
N MET A 390 10.18 0.70 3.61
CA MET A 390 9.25 -0.36 3.23
C MET A 390 8.69 -0.14 1.83
N SER A 391 8.87 -1.11 0.95
CA SER A 391 8.38 -1.09 -0.45
C SER A 391 7.43 -2.26 -0.71
N PRO A 392 6.29 -2.04 -1.41
CA PRO A 392 5.36 -3.11 -1.74
C PRO A 392 5.93 -3.97 -2.87
N ILE A 393 6.00 -5.27 -2.64
CA ILE A 393 6.35 -6.27 -3.64
C ILE A 393 5.10 -7.07 -3.96
N VAL A 394 4.76 -7.10 -5.24
CA VAL A 394 3.64 -7.90 -5.77
C VAL A 394 4.22 -9.11 -6.48
N THR A 395 3.83 -10.31 -6.03
CA THR A 395 4.14 -11.60 -6.66
C THR A 395 2.90 -12.10 -7.38
N ARG A 396 2.81 -11.86 -8.70
CA ARG A 396 1.69 -12.30 -9.53
C ARG A 396 1.74 -13.79 -9.84
N LYS A 397 2.95 -14.29 -10.11
CA LYS A 397 3.25 -15.71 -10.36
C LYS A 397 4.59 -16.06 -9.73
N ASP A 398 4.69 -17.22 -9.12
CA ASP A 398 5.95 -17.78 -8.61
C ASP A 398 6.05 -19.27 -8.95
N ALA A 399 7.27 -19.76 -9.19
CA ALA A 399 7.53 -21.16 -9.46
C ALA A 399 7.15 -22.08 -8.27
N SER A 400 7.03 -21.54 -7.06
CA SER A 400 6.49 -22.28 -5.91
C SER A 400 4.97 -22.27 -5.84
N GLU A 401 4.28 -21.57 -6.75
CA GLU A 401 2.81 -21.42 -6.81
C GLU A 401 2.20 -20.78 -5.54
N VAL A 402 3.05 -20.13 -4.74
CA VAL A 402 2.67 -19.29 -3.58
C VAL A 402 2.61 -17.84 -4.07
N ASP A 403 1.52 -17.51 -4.76
CA ASP A 403 1.37 -16.24 -5.47
C ASP A 403 -0.10 -15.77 -5.55
N LEU A 404 -0.30 -14.58 -6.10
CA LEU A 404 -1.62 -13.98 -6.18
C LEU A 404 -2.57 -14.79 -7.09
N ASN A 405 -2.03 -15.40 -8.16
CA ASN A 405 -2.81 -16.21 -9.10
C ASN A 405 -3.50 -17.40 -8.42
N HIS A 406 -2.88 -17.98 -7.41
CA HIS A 406 -3.42 -19.09 -6.61
C HIS A 406 -4.14 -18.64 -5.33
N GLY A 407 -4.33 -17.32 -5.13
CA GLY A 407 -5.09 -16.78 -4.00
C GLY A 407 -4.30 -16.65 -2.70
N PHE A 408 -2.96 -16.62 -2.75
CA PHE A 408 -2.12 -16.29 -1.59
C PHE A 408 -2.04 -14.78 -1.45
N LEU A 409 -2.79 -14.19 -0.51
CA LEU A 409 -2.87 -12.74 -0.38
C LEU A 409 -1.69 -12.18 0.41
N VAL A 410 -1.36 -12.80 1.54
CA VAL A 410 -0.31 -12.32 2.47
C VAL A 410 1.08 -12.54 1.89
N ASN A 411 1.34 -13.67 1.25
CA ASN A 411 2.63 -13.94 0.63
C ASN A 411 2.84 -13.16 -0.67
N ALA A 412 1.77 -12.90 -1.43
CA ALA A 412 1.89 -12.22 -2.72
C ALA A 412 1.96 -10.69 -2.60
N LEU A 413 1.32 -10.10 -1.60
CA LEU A 413 1.26 -8.65 -1.39
C LEU A 413 2.04 -8.29 -0.13
N LYS A 414 3.37 -8.20 -0.25
CA LYS A 414 4.26 -8.09 0.92
C LYS A 414 5.05 -6.79 0.91
N MET A 415 5.12 -6.13 2.06
CA MET A 415 6.03 -5.02 2.28
C MET A 415 7.43 -5.55 2.61
N VAL A 416 8.45 -5.10 1.88
CA VAL A 416 9.84 -5.55 2.01
C VAL A 416 10.74 -4.34 2.22
N LYS A 417 11.70 -4.45 3.14
CA LYS A 417 12.72 -3.42 3.37
C LYS A 417 13.61 -3.28 2.15
N GLY A 418 13.85 -2.04 1.75
CA GLY A 418 14.76 -1.69 0.68
C GLY A 418 15.38 -0.32 0.91
N ASN A 419 16.30 0.06 0.03
CA ASN A 419 17.03 1.31 0.11
C ASN A 419 16.61 2.22 -1.04
N ARG A 420 16.53 3.52 -0.78
CA ARG A 420 16.23 4.55 -1.78
C ARG A 420 17.34 5.58 -1.81
N PHE A 421 17.59 6.11 -3.00
CA PHE A 421 18.46 7.25 -3.20
C PHE A 421 17.72 8.31 -4.00
N LYS A 422 17.59 9.49 -3.43
CA LYS A 422 16.91 10.61 -4.04
C LYS A 422 17.89 11.76 -4.17
N TYR A 423 17.85 12.50 -5.27
CA TYR A 423 18.66 13.70 -5.43
C TYR A 423 17.99 14.70 -6.35
N VAL A 424 18.38 15.96 -6.17
CA VAL A 424 18.02 17.09 -7.00
C VAL A 424 19.27 17.88 -7.34
N LEU A 425 19.37 18.30 -8.59
CA LEU A 425 20.42 19.19 -9.09
C LEU A 425 19.74 20.34 -9.82
N GLY A 426 20.02 21.56 -9.37
CA GLY A 426 19.50 22.80 -9.93
C GLY A 426 20.63 23.70 -10.42
N ALA A 427 20.37 24.44 -11.49
CA ALA A 427 21.23 25.50 -11.97
C ALA A 427 20.39 26.74 -12.28
N ASP A 428 20.74 27.87 -11.65
CA ASP A 428 20.15 29.17 -11.94
C ASP A 428 21.14 30.03 -12.72
N MET A 429 20.69 30.60 -13.81
CA MET A 429 21.49 31.46 -14.68
C MET A 429 20.86 32.85 -14.80
N THR A 430 21.65 33.88 -14.51
CA THR A 430 21.28 35.28 -14.80
C THR A 430 21.64 35.61 -16.25
N VAL A 431 20.66 35.72 -17.15
CA VAL A 431 20.88 35.91 -18.60
C VAL A 431 20.90 37.40 -18.99
N LEU A 432 20.09 38.24 -18.32
CA LEU A 432 20.03 39.70 -18.47
C LEU A 432 19.83 40.34 -17.09
N THR A 433 19.98 41.67 -16.95
CA THR A 433 19.90 42.40 -15.68
C THR A 433 18.64 42.10 -14.84
N ASN A 434 17.57 41.60 -15.47
CA ASN A 434 16.31 41.21 -14.84
C ASN A 434 15.74 39.85 -15.35
N MET A 435 16.57 38.92 -15.86
CA MET A 435 16.08 37.61 -16.32
C MET A 435 16.89 36.47 -15.70
N MET A 436 16.22 35.67 -14.87
CA MET A 436 16.72 34.41 -14.34
C MET A 436 16.10 33.25 -15.13
N VAL A 437 16.93 32.30 -15.54
CA VAL A 437 16.50 31.00 -16.07
C VAL A 437 16.98 29.95 -15.09
N SER A 438 16.06 29.17 -14.53
CA SER A 438 16.37 28.02 -13.67
C SER A 438 16.06 26.73 -14.42
N ALA A 439 16.87 25.71 -14.20
CA ALA A 439 16.60 24.35 -14.65
C ALA A 439 16.90 23.40 -13.49
N GLN A 440 16.01 22.43 -13.28
CA GLN A 440 16.19 21.43 -12.24
C GLN A 440 15.96 20.00 -12.74
N PHE A 441 16.74 19.08 -12.20
CA PHE A 441 16.61 17.66 -12.41
C PHE A 441 16.49 16.95 -11.06
N ILE A 442 15.42 16.20 -10.89
CA ILE A 442 15.12 15.43 -9.68
C ILE A 442 15.01 13.96 -10.07
N GLN A 443 15.63 13.08 -9.29
CA GLN A 443 15.49 11.64 -9.47
C GLN A 443 15.29 10.94 -8.12
N ASP A 444 14.27 10.09 -8.05
CA ASP A 444 14.04 9.14 -6.97
C ASP A 444 14.33 7.73 -7.49
N ARG A 445 15.33 7.08 -6.89
CA ARG A 445 15.82 5.78 -7.30
C ARG A 445 15.59 4.74 -6.22
N ASN A 446 14.90 3.66 -6.58
CA ASN A 446 14.82 2.46 -5.77
C ASN A 446 16.06 1.58 -6.04
N LEU A 447 16.91 1.41 -5.02
CA LEU A 447 18.15 0.66 -5.13
C LEU A 447 17.92 -0.85 -5.08
N ASP A 448 16.84 -1.29 -4.43
CA ASP A 448 16.42 -2.68 -4.27
C ASP A 448 15.18 -3.00 -5.13
N TYR A 449 15.09 -2.35 -6.29
CA TYR A 449 13.98 -2.52 -7.22
C TYR A 449 13.89 -3.95 -7.75
N VAL A 450 12.72 -4.56 -7.60
CA VAL A 450 12.42 -5.90 -8.12
C VAL A 450 11.64 -5.77 -9.44
N ASN A 451 12.10 -6.50 -10.45
CA ASN A 451 11.40 -6.68 -11.72
C ASN A 451 11.80 -8.01 -12.36
N THR A 452 10.99 -9.03 -12.13
CA THR A 452 11.19 -10.38 -12.66
C THR A 452 9.99 -10.77 -13.52
N GLY A 453 10.27 -11.15 -14.76
CA GLY A 453 9.29 -11.64 -15.73
C GLY A 453 8.13 -10.68 -16.01
N ASP A 454 7.07 -11.25 -16.57
CA ASP A 454 5.86 -10.57 -17.02
C ASP A 454 4.68 -11.57 -16.99
N LYS A 455 3.53 -11.16 -17.54
CA LYS A 455 2.31 -11.97 -17.56
C LYS A 455 2.47 -13.35 -18.22
N ASP A 456 3.43 -13.52 -19.12
CA ASP A 456 3.65 -14.76 -19.88
C ASP A 456 4.76 -15.64 -19.25
N ALA A 457 5.47 -15.13 -18.23
CA ALA A 457 6.53 -15.84 -17.54
C ALA A 457 6.02 -16.73 -16.39
N THR A 458 6.81 -17.74 -16.03
CA THR A 458 6.59 -18.57 -14.82
C THR A 458 6.69 -17.77 -13.53
N ASN A 459 7.67 -16.86 -13.46
CA ASN A 459 7.84 -15.96 -12.33
C ASN A 459 7.48 -14.54 -12.80
N TRP A 460 6.54 -13.91 -12.12
CA TRP A 460 6.15 -12.52 -12.35
C TRP A 460 6.06 -11.78 -11.03
N LYS A 461 7.08 -10.98 -10.74
CA LYS A 461 7.24 -10.30 -9.45
C LYS A 461 7.86 -8.93 -9.64
N TYR A 462 7.29 -7.92 -8.98
CA TYR A 462 7.78 -6.56 -9.13
C TYR A 462 7.51 -5.68 -7.92
N THR A 463 8.30 -4.61 -7.79
CA THR A 463 7.99 -3.51 -6.87
C THR A 463 6.83 -2.68 -7.42
N ALA A 464 5.75 -2.53 -6.66
CA ALA A 464 4.59 -1.73 -7.03
C ALA A 464 4.77 -0.25 -6.66
N ASP A 465 4.10 0.66 -7.37
CA ASP A 465 4.13 2.09 -7.03
C ASP A 465 3.11 2.35 -5.90
N GLN A 466 3.59 2.68 -4.70
CA GLN A 466 2.75 2.92 -3.52
C GLN A 466 1.63 3.94 -3.75
N ALA A 467 1.86 4.97 -4.57
CA ALA A 467 0.86 6.00 -4.78
C ALA A 467 -0.24 5.55 -5.76
N THR A 468 0.09 4.63 -6.68
CA THR A 468 -0.81 4.25 -7.78
C THR A 468 -1.23 2.79 -7.82
N ILE A 469 -0.67 1.91 -6.99
CA ILE A 469 -1.08 0.51 -6.89
C ILE A 469 -2.58 0.43 -6.66
N HIS A 470 -3.30 -0.26 -7.55
CA HIS A 470 -4.75 -0.34 -7.51
C HIS A 470 -5.32 -1.57 -8.22
N LEU A 471 -6.43 -2.10 -7.71
CA LEU A 471 -7.10 -3.25 -8.33
C LEU A 471 -7.55 -2.95 -9.77
N THR A 472 -7.87 -1.70 -10.10
CA THR A 472 -8.34 -1.32 -11.45
C THR A 472 -7.23 -0.97 -12.45
N ASN A 473 -5.96 -1.03 -12.05
CA ASN A 473 -4.83 -0.75 -12.95
C ASN A 473 -3.77 -1.85 -12.93
N ASN A 474 -4.20 -3.10 -12.80
CA ASN A 474 -3.32 -4.27 -12.83
C ASN A 474 -2.23 -4.24 -11.74
N LEU A 475 -2.50 -3.58 -10.60
CA LEU A 475 -1.55 -3.32 -9.52
C LEU A 475 -0.27 -2.66 -10.07
N ASN A 476 -0.39 -1.42 -10.51
CA ASN A 476 0.66 -0.65 -11.19
C ASN A 476 2.08 -0.89 -10.62
N LYS A 477 3.00 -1.23 -11.51
CA LYS A 477 4.42 -1.40 -11.22
C LYS A 477 5.13 -0.06 -11.07
N ALA A 478 6.06 0.04 -10.11
CA ALA A 478 6.91 1.21 -9.94
C ALA A 478 7.99 1.30 -11.01
N GLU A 479 8.55 2.49 -11.17
CA GLU A 479 9.77 2.72 -11.94
C GLU A 479 11.00 2.64 -11.03
N LYS A 480 12.11 2.10 -11.55
CA LYS A 480 13.37 2.05 -10.80
C LYS A 480 13.93 3.44 -10.55
N ASN A 481 13.90 4.29 -11.58
CA ASN A 481 14.31 5.67 -11.55
C ASN A 481 13.08 6.49 -11.94
N LYS A 482 12.52 7.24 -10.99
CA LYS A 482 11.41 8.15 -11.24
C LYS A 482 12.00 9.56 -11.38
N GLU A 483 11.76 10.18 -12.53
CA GLU A 483 12.38 11.45 -12.90
C GLU A 483 11.34 12.57 -12.88
N PHE A 484 11.74 13.72 -12.35
CA PHE A 484 10.94 14.94 -12.35
C PHE A 484 11.84 16.10 -12.75
N GLY A 485 11.32 17.03 -13.54
CA GLY A 485 12.08 18.19 -13.99
C GLY A 485 11.15 19.28 -14.49
N SER A 486 11.63 20.51 -14.46
CA SER A 486 10.95 21.72 -14.92
C SER A 486 11.96 22.72 -15.43
#